data_AF-A0A090XDL7-F1
#
_entry.id   AF-A0A090XDL7-F1
#
_cell.length_a   1.000
_cell.length_b   1.000
_cell.length_c   1.000
_cell.angle_alpha   90.00
_cell.angle_beta   90.00
_cell.angle_gamma   90.00
#
_symmetry.space_group_name_H-M   'P 1'
#
loop_
_entity.id
_entity.type
_entity.pdbx_description
1 polymer ?
#
loop_
_entity_poly.entity_id
_entity_poly.type
_entity_poly.pdbx_seq_one_letter_code
_entity_poly.pdbx_strand_id
1 'polypeptide(L)'
;MACVAQILANVVFACIVVSVHAQFHWHVRDSFDEIRTRLDRVTAANCKLVDVNQLFLPNDTVTHVPNIKRLNIDPVFPNRTNLLHLHNMAISRAFFFSYILQKAADNDEPGFMYYFMSVIADVAANRFLNSSAIYYAPNMSFTPSYKSFFNKTMPLFAPRAYRADDFNDPYHLEGTSTLNTIEAIDLGAIPLDTPSRNYSSDQYRINEWYHHWLPDLTKRQDSKTTYTVQITHYNGTNETFTWHGPPAASDNPGPVKWTRPYFDCDRSNKWTYGATVPI
;
A
#
# COMPACT_ATOMS: atom_id res chain seq x y z
N MET A 1 46.48 14.40 53.11
CA MET A 1 45.04 14.08 53.16
C MET A 1 44.29 14.38 51.86
N ALA A 2 44.58 15.49 51.15
CA ALA A 2 43.88 15.84 49.90
C ALA A 2 44.03 14.80 48.76
N CYS A 3 45.19 14.15 48.62
CA CYS A 3 45.43 13.17 47.55
C CYS A 3 44.57 11.89 47.70
N VAL A 4 44.33 11.44 48.94
CA VAL A 4 43.53 10.24 49.23
C VAL A 4 42.04 10.49 48.96
N ALA A 5 41.56 11.69 49.25
CA ALA A 5 40.18 12.10 48.95
C ALA A 5 39.93 12.18 47.43
N GLN A 6 40.90 12.67 46.65
CA GLN A 6 40.81 12.75 45.20
C GLN A 6 40.74 11.36 44.54
N ILE A 7 41.54 10.41 45.05
CA ILE A 7 41.57 9.03 44.55
C ILE A 7 40.24 8.32 44.87
N LEU A 8 39.71 8.49 46.10
CA LEU A 8 38.41 7.95 46.49
C LEU A 8 37.26 8.51 45.63
N ALA A 9 37.25 9.82 45.38
CA ALA A 9 36.25 10.44 44.53
C ALA A 9 36.27 9.89 43.09
N ASN A 10 37.46 9.69 42.51
CA ASN A 10 37.61 9.12 41.18
C ASN A 10 37.18 7.66 41.10
N VAL A 11 37.44 6.86 42.14
CA VAL A 11 36.99 5.44 42.20
C VAL A 11 35.47 5.35 42.32
N VAL A 12 34.86 6.20 43.16
CA VAL A 12 33.39 6.24 43.28
C VAL A 12 32.75 6.68 41.97
N PHE A 13 33.30 7.68 41.30
CA PHE A 13 32.80 8.12 40.00
C PHE A 13 32.93 7.02 38.93
N ALA A 14 34.05 6.31 38.89
CA ALA A 14 34.25 5.18 38.00
C ALA A 14 33.25 4.03 38.27
N CYS A 15 32.98 3.71 39.54
CA CYS A 15 31.98 2.70 39.91
C CYS A 15 30.57 3.11 39.48
N ILE A 16 30.20 4.39 39.59
CA ILE A 16 28.89 4.90 39.14
C ILE A 16 28.78 4.81 37.62
N VAL A 17 29.81 5.20 36.88
CA VAL A 17 29.81 5.11 35.41
C VAL A 17 29.73 3.66 34.93
N VAL A 18 30.47 2.74 35.56
CA VAL A 18 30.45 1.31 35.21
C VAL A 18 29.11 0.67 35.53
N SER A 19 28.49 1.00 36.67
CA SER A 19 27.17 0.46 37.05
C SER A 19 26.06 0.96 36.12
N VAL A 20 26.12 2.22 35.68
CA VAL A 20 25.19 2.77 34.68
C VAL A 20 25.38 2.11 33.31
N HIS A 21 26.62 1.90 32.83
CA HIS A 21 26.84 1.23 31.54
C HIS A 21 26.53 -0.27 31.58
N ALA A 22 26.77 -0.95 32.70
CA ALA A 22 26.43 -2.35 32.89
C ALA A 22 24.92 -2.59 32.94
N GLN A 23 24.10 -1.62 33.40
CA GLN A 23 22.64 -1.73 33.46
C GLN A 23 21.95 -1.84 32.09
N PHE A 24 22.57 -1.38 31.00
CA PHE A 24 21.95 -1.40 29.67
C PHE A 24 22.50 -2.50 28.75
N HIS A 25 23.60 -3.17 29.12
CA HIS A 25 24.31 -4.11 28.25
C HIS A 25 23.92 -5.59 28.42
N TRP A 26 23.08 -5.93 29.40
CA TRP A 26 22.71 -7.32 29.73
C TRP A 26 21.41 -7.80 29.09
N HIS A 27 20.57 -6.90 28.57
CA HIS A 27 19.37 -7.30 27.86
C HIS A 27 19.76 -7.93 26.51
N VAL A 28 19.44 -9.22 26.35
CA VAL A 28 19.59 -9.93 25.08
C VAL A 28 18.67 -9.24 24.07
N ARG A 29 19.21 -8.95 22.88
CA ARG A 29 18.42 -8.41 21.76
C ARG A 29 17.17 -9.26 21.56
N ASP A 30 16.02 -8.62 21.66
CA ASP A 30 14.75 -9.27 21.39
C ASP A 30 14.37 -9.13 19.90
N SER A 31 13.26 -9.75 19.50
CA SER A 31 12.76 -9.65 18.13
C SER A 31 12.31 -8.23 17.77
N PHE A 32 11.90 -7.42 18.76
CA PHE A 32 11.49 -6.04 18.54
C PHE A 32 12.70 -5.17 18.17
N ASP A 33 13.81 -5.31 18.89
CA ASP A 33 15.09 -4.66 18.61
C ASP A 33 15.60 -5.03 17.21
N GLU A 34 15.44 -6.28 16.79
CA GLU A 34 15.81 -6.72 15.45
C GLU A 34 14.98 -5.99 14.37
N ILE A 35 13.66 -5.95 14.53
CA ILE A 35 12.78 -5.23 13.59
C ILE A 35 13.06 -3.73 13.61
N ARG A 36 13.27 -3.14 14.79
CA ARG A 36 13.60 -1.73 14.95
C ARG A 36 14.93 -1.39 14.25
N THR A 37 15.94 -2.23 14.41
CA THR A 37 17.23 -2.08 13.73
C THR A 37 17.05 -2.15 12.21
N ARG A 38 16.21 -3.06 11.69
CA ARG A 38 15.90 -3.13 10.25
C ARG A 38 15.17 -1.88 9.75
N LEU A 39 14.19 -1.39 10.52
CA LEU A 39 13.44 -0.17 10.22
C LEU A 39 14.37 1.05 10.11
N ASP A 40 15.28 1.21 11.06
CA ASP A 40 16.17 2.38 11.15
C ASP A 40 17.35 2.32 10.16
N ARG A 41 17.74 1.12 9.71
CA ARG A 41 18.84 0.92 8.76
C ARG A 41 18.54 1.45 7.36
N VAL A 42 17.29 1.39 6.93
CA VAL A 42 16.87 1.79 5.57
C VAL A 42 16.35 3.21 5.60
N THR A 43 17.00 4.09 4.83
CA THR A 43 16.61 5.49 4.68
C THR A 43 16.44 5.83 3.20
N ALA A 44 15.81 6.97 2.92
CA ALA A 44 15.62 7.48 1.55
C ALA A 44 16.94 7.57 0.76
N ALA A 45 18.04 7.93 1.43
CA ALA A 45 19.36 8.06 0.79
C ALA A 45 20.00 6.71 0.47
N ASN A 46 19.74 5.68 1.29
CA ASN A 46 20.40 4.38 1.20
C ASN A 46 19.60 3.34 0.39
N CYS A 47 18.28 3.50 0.27
CA CYS A 47 17.38 2.44 -0.21
C CYS A 47 17.71 1.87 -1.62
N LYS A 48 18.43 2.63 -2.47
CA LYS A 48 18.94 2.17 -3.77
C LYS A 48 20.14 1.22 -3.69
N LEU A 49 20.98 1.40 -2.67
CA LEU A 49 22.22 0.66 -2.49
C LEU A 49 21.99 -0.65 -1.73
N VAL A 50 20.98 -0.64 -0.86
CA VAL A 50 20.59 -1.79 -0.03
C VAL A 50 20.06 -2.94 -0.88
N ASP A 51 20.30 -4.17 -0.44
CA ASP A 51 19.74 -5.38 -1.04
C ASP A 51 18.21 -5.41 -0.92
N VAL A 52 17.55 -6.02 -1.91
CA VAL A 52 16.08 -6.09 -1.99
C VAL A 52 15.49 -6.74 -0.73
N ASN A 53 16.11 -7.81 -0.19
CA ASN A 53 15.59 -8.50 0.98
C ASN A 53 15.58 -7.63 2.25
N GLN A 54 16.49 -6.65 2.34
CA GLN A 54 16.55 -5.73 3.47
C GLN A 54 15.50 -4.61 3.37
N LEU A 55 14.88 -4.42 2.20
CA LEU A 55 13.75 -3.50 2.01
C LEU A 55 12.42 -4.09 2.51
N PHE A 56 12.41 -5.37 2.93
CA PHE A 56 11.22 -6.05 3.41
C PHE A 56 11.34 -6.47 4.88
N LEU A 57 10.27 -6.25 5.64
CA LEU A 57 10.13 -6.82 6.97
C LEU A 57 9.41 -8.18 6.91
N PRO A 58 9.64 -9.07 7.88
CA PRO A 58 8.88 -10.30 8.03
C PRO A 58 7.35 -10.05 8.05
N ASN A 59 6.55 -10.98 7.49
CA ASN A 59 5.08 -10.82 7.38
C ASN A 59 4.37 -10.78 8.74
N ASP A 60 4.94 -11.43 9.74
CA ASP A 60 4.49 -11.50 11.12
C ASP A 60 4.71 -10.19 11.91
N THR A 61 5.46 -9.22 11.35
CA THR A 61 5.61 -7.90 12.00
C THR A 61 4.29 -7.14 12.14
N VAL A 62 3.33 -7.36 11.23
CA VAL A 62 1.97 -6.84 11.36
C VAL A 62 1.07 -7.95 11.87
N THR A 63 0.66 -7.83 13.13
CA THR A 63 -0.22 -8.79 13.79
C THR A 63 -1.69 -8.45 13.61
N HIS A 64 -2.55 -9.49 13.66
CA HIS A 64 -4.02 -9.36 13.60
C HIS A 64 -4.51 -8.64 12.33
N VAL A 65 -3.97 -9.06 11.19
CA VAL A 65 -4.40 -8.57 9.88
C VAL A 65 -5.84 -9.03 9.62
N PRO A 66 -6.76 -8.13 9.24
CA PRO A 66 -8.15 -8.48 8.97
C PRO A 66 -8.28 -9.55 7.89
N ASN A 67 -9.05 -10.58 8.19
CA ASN A 67 -9.43 -11.63 7.23
C ASN A 67 -10.94 -11.62 7.04
N ILE A 68 -11.41 -11.41 5.81
CA ILE A 68 -12.83 -11.37 5.46
C ILE A 68 -13.57 -12.64 5.86
N LYS A 69 -12.91 -13.81 5.82
CA LYS A 69 -13.50 -15.11 6.21
C LYS A 69 -13.80 -15.19 7.71
N ARG A 70 -13.13 -14.37 8.53
CA ARG A 70 -13.20 -14.39 10.01
C ARG A 70 -13.72 -13.10 10.62
N LEU A 71 -14.17 -12.15 9.81
CA LEU A 71 -14.58 -10.82 10.27
C LEU A 71 -15.73 -10.85 11.29
N ASN A 72 -16.60 -11.86 11.19
CA ASN A 72 -17.74 -12.06 12.09
C ASN A 72 -17.43 -12.98 13.28
N ILE A 73 -16.23 -13.56 13.34
CA ILE A 73 -15.83 -14.54 14.36
C ILE A 73 -14.82 -13.90 15.31
N ASP A 74 -13.79 -13.25 14.76
CA ASP A 74 -12.70 -12.65 15.53
C ASP A 74 -13.03 -11.19 15.88
N PRO A 75 -12.83 -10.75 17.14
CA PRO A 75 -13.06 -9.36 17.50
C PRO A 75 -12.07 -8.44 16.79
N VAL A 76 -12.58 -7.33 16.22
CA VAL A 76 -11.73 -6.30 15.61
C VAL A 76 -11.18 -5.39 16.72
N PHE A 77 -9.88 -5.46 16.95
CA PHE A 77 -9.22 -4.60 17.94
C PHE A 77 -9.29 -3.12 17.53
N PRO A 78 -9.56 -2.19 18.48
CA PRO A 78 -9.58 -0.75 18.20
C PRO A 78 -8.30 -0.24 17.51
N ASN A 79 -7.14 -0.76 17.91
CA ASN A 79 -5.83 -0.41 17.34
C ASN A 79 -5.58 -0.97 15.92
N ARG A 80 -6.52 -1.75 15.37
CA ARG A 80 -6.45 -2.38 14.04
C ARG A 80 -7.60 -2.00 13.12
N THR A 81 -8.48 -1.11 13.56
CA THR A 81 -9.57 -0.54 12.75
C THR A 81 -9.06 0.13 11.46
N ASN A 82 -7.89 0.75 11.49
CA ASN A 82 -7.27 1.36 10.31
C ASN A 82 -6.98 0.34 9.19
N LEU A 83 -6.57 -0.89 9.55
CA LEU A 83 -6.37 -1.96 8.56
C LEU A 83 -7.72 -2.38 7.95
N LEU A 84 -8.78 -2.41 8.74
CA LEU A 84 -10.12 -2.71 8.23
C LEU A 84 -10.61 -1.63 7.26
N HIS A 85 -10.36 -0.35 7.54
CA HIS A 85 -10.64 0.73 6.61
C HIS A 85 -9.87 0.56 5.29
N LEU A 86 -8.60 0.16 5.37
CA LEU A 86 -7.77 -0.10 4.20
C LEU A 86 -8.28 -1.29 3.37
N HIS A 87 -8.67 -2.36 4.04
CA HIS A 87 -9.30 -3.53 3.42
C HIS A 87 -10.58 -3.18 2.67
N ASN A 88 -11.49 -2.47 3.33
CA ASN A 88 -12.79 -2.09 2.76
C ASN A 88 -12.61 -1.14 1.57
N MET A 89 -11.73 -0.14 1.69
CA MET A 89 -11.43 0.76 0.57
C MET A 89 -10.91 0.01 -0.65
N ALA A 90 -9.98 -0.92 -0.48
CA ALA A 90 -9.43 -1.68 -1.60
C ALA A 90 -10.50 -2.54 -2.31
N ILE A 91 -11.35 -3.25 -1.56
CA ILE A 91 -12.44 -4.06 -2.14
C ILE A 91 -13.49 -3.18 -2.80
N SER A 92 -13.97 -2.14 -2.11
CA SER A 92 -15.04 -1.28 -2.63
C SER A 92 -14.61 -0.59 -3.92
N ARG A 93 -13.35 -0.11 -3.99
CA ARG A 93 -12.81 0.45 -5.23
C ARG A 93 -12.82 -0.57 -6.36
N ALA A 94 -12.27 -1.76 -6.13
CA ALA A 94 -12.25 -2.79 -7.16
C ALA A 94 -13.66 -3.12 -7.66
N PHE A 95 -14.61 -3.32 -6.74
CA PHE A 95 -16.01 -3.58 -7.08
C PHE A 95 -16.63 -2.49 -7.96
N PHE A 96 -16.47 -1.21 -7.60
CA PHE A 96 -17.05 -0.11 -8.37
C PHE A 96 -16.34 0.14 -9.70
N PHE A 97 -15.01 -0.03 -9.76
CA PHE A 97 -14.29 0.05 -11.03
C PHE A 97 -14.72 -1.07 -11.99
N SER A 98 -14.77 -2.33 -11.53
CA SER A 98 -15.22 -3.43 -12.37
C SER A 98 -16.67 -3.21 -12.86
N TYR A 99 -17.54 -2.64 -12.01
CA TYR A 99 -18.91 -2.28 -12.40
C TYR A 99 -18.97 -1.19 -13.47
N ILE A 100 -18.26 -0.07 -13.29
CA ILE A 100 -18.28 1.05 -14.23
C ILE A 100 -17.71 0.63 -15.59
N LEU A 101 -16.60 -0.10 -15.60
CA LEU A 101 -15.91 -0.53 -16.83
C LEU A 101 -16.71 -1.54 -17.66
N GLN A 102 -17.58 -2.33 -17.03
CA GLN A 102 -18.46 -3.25 -17.75
C GLN A 102 -19.83 -2.66 -18.08
N LYS A 103 -20.27 -1.63 -17.35
CA LYS A 103 -21.59 -1.02 -17.58
C LYS A 103 -21.54 0.15 -18.56
N ALA A 104 -20.55 1.03 -18.41
CA ALA A 104 -20.44 2.27 -19.17
C ALA A 104 -20.46 2.00 -20.69
N ALA A 105 -20.99 2.96 -21.45
CA ALA A 105 -20.79 2.94 -22.89
C ALA A 105 -19.34 3.35 -23.19
N ASP A 106 -18.78 2.95 -24.33
CA ASP A 106 -17.37 3.21 -24.67
C ASP A 106 -16.97 4.70 -24.57
N ASN A 107 -17.91 5.62 -24.85
CA ASN A 107 -17.69 7.07 -24.77
C ASN A 107 -17.79 7.63 -23.34
N ASP A 108 -18.41 6.89 -22.43
CA ASP A 108 -18.65 7.26 -21.03
C ASP A 108 -17.70 6.51 -20.08
N GLU A 109 -16.74 5.74 -20.62
CA GLU A 109 -15.70 5.09 -19.84
C GLU A 109 -14.85 6.14 -19.09
N PRO A 110 -14.37 5.82 -17.87
CA PRO A 110 -13.51 6.72 -17.12
C PRO A 110 -12.21 7.00 -17.87
N GLY A 111 -11.96 8.25 -18.24
CA GLY A 111 -10.70 8.68 -18.82
C GLY A 111 -9.55 8.71 -17.81
N PHE A 112 -8.30 8.90 -18.27
CA PHE A 112 -7.11 8.89 -17.40
C PHE A 112 -7.18 9.87 -16.23
N MET A 113 -7.75 11.06 -16.45
CA MET A 113 -7.95 12.06 -15.39
C MET A 113 -8.85 11.55 -14.27
N TYR A 114 -9.88 10.75 -14.59
CA TYR A 114 -10.75 10.16 -13.59
C TYR A 114 -9.96 9.26 -12.63
N TYR A 115 -9.03 8.46 -13.14
CA TYR A 115 -8.22 7.60 -12.30
C TYR A 115 -7.32 8.40 -11.35
N PHE A 116 -6.69 9.48 -11.82
CA PHE A 116 -5.92 10.39 -10.96
C PHE A 116 -6.77 11.01 -9.86
N MET A 117 -7.92 11.59 -10.23
CA MET A 117 -8.84 12.18 -9.26
C MET A 117 -9.36 11.13 -8.28
N SER A 118 -9.57 9.89 -8.72
CA SER A 118 -10.04 8.80 -7.87
C SER A 118 -9.02 8.39 -6.80
N VAL A 119 -7.72 8.34 -7.13
CA VAL A 119 -6.68 7.96 -6.15
C VAL A 119 -6.40 9.11 -5.19
N ILE A 120 -6.50 10.36 -5.66
CA ILE A 120 -6.43 11.55 -4.80
C ILE A 120 -7.62 11.58 -3.85
N ALA A 121 -8.83 11.29 -4.33
CA ALA A 121 -10.04 11.29 -3.53
C ALA A 121 -9.98 10.27 -2.38
N ASP A 122 -9.39 9.08 -2.60
CA ASP A 122 -9.22 8.09 -1.52
C ASP A 122 -8.36 8.62 -0.38
N VAL A 123 -7.23 9.24 -0.75
CA VAL A 123 -6.29 9.79 0.21
C VAL A 123 -6.94 11.01 0.87
N ALA A 124 -7.59 11.90 0.13
CA ALA A 124 -8.26 13.06 0.72
C ALA A 124 -9.40 12.67 1.69
N ALA A 125 -10.23 11.69 1.31
CA ALA A 125 -11.41 11.30 2.08
C ALA A 125 -11.09 10.49 3.34
N ASN A 126 -9.95 9.78 3.37
CA ASN A 126 -9.62 8.88 4.47
C ASN A 126 -8.27 9.20 5.11
N ARG A 127 -8.31 9.83 6.30
CA ARG A 127 -7.11 10.18 7.09
C ARG A 127 -6.19 8.99 7.42
N PHE A 128 -6.70 7.77 7.43
CA PHE A 128 -5.93 6.56 7.78
C PHE A 128 -5.15 5.99 6.59
N LEU A 129 -5.43 6.44 5.36
CA LEU A 129 -4.78 5.99 4.14
C LEU A 129 -3.78 7.00 3.64
N ASN A 130 -2.49 6.68 3.70
CA ASN A 130 -1.44 7.59 3.25
C ASN A 130 -1.20 7.54 1.74
N SER A 131 -1.62 6.48 1.06
CA SER A 131 -1.47 6.32 -0.38
C SER A 131 -2.59 5.48 -0.98
N SER A 132 -2.87 5.74 -2.25
CA SER A 132 -3.74 4.94 -3.11
C SER A 132 -3.15 4.85 -4.51
N ALA A 133 -3.37 3.74 -5.19
CA ALA A 133 -2.86 3.53 -6.53
C ALA A 133 -3.71 2.53 -7.32
N ILE A 134 -3.67 2.66 -8.64
CA ILE A 134 -4.18 1.66 -9.58
C ILE A 134 -3.03 1.32 -10.52
N TYR A 135 -2.86 0.05 -10.85
CA TYR A 135 -1.78 -0.41 -11.73
C TYR A 135 -2.36 -1.23 -12.88
N TYR A 136 -1.85 -0.98 -14.08
CA TYR A 136 -2.22 -1.70 -15.29
C TYR A 136 -1.13 -2.68 -15.69
N ALA A 137 -1.53 -3.79 -16.30
CA ALA A 137 -0.57 -4.67 -16.96
C ALA A 137 -0.28 -4.15 -18.38
N PRO A 138 0.99 -4.13 -18.82
CA PRO A 138 1.35 -3.67 -20.15
C PRO A 138 0.88 -4.64 -21.23
N ASN A 139 0.40 -4.10 -22.37
CA ASN A 139 0.11 -4.88 -23.59
C ASN A 139 -0.91 -6.01 -23.40
N MET A 140 -1.84 -5.86 -22.45
CA MET A 140 -2.90 -6.83 -22.21
C MET A 140 -4.24 -6.13 -22.08
N SER A 141 -5.31 -6.77 -22.56
CA SER A 141 -6.67 -6.41 -22.23
C SER A 141 -7.33 -7.59 -21.51
N PHE A 142 -7.92 -7.32 -20.35
CA PHE A 142 -8.64 -8.31 -19.58
C PHE A 142 -10.12 -8.21 -19.96
N THR A 143 -10.56 -9.11 -20.84
CA THR A 143 -11.96 -9.18 -21.29
C THR A 143 -12.99 -9.20 -20.15
N PRO A 144 -12.75 -9.82 -18.97
CA PRO A 144 -13.71 -9.78 -17.86
C PRO A 144 -13.89 -8.40 -17.25
N SER A 145 -12.94 -7.50 -17.43
CA SER A 145 -12.92 -6.19 -16.78
C SER A 145 -13.54 -5.09 -17.65
N TYR A 146 -13.85 -5.36 -18.94
CA TYR A 146 -14.39 -4.38 -19.89
C TYR A 146 -15.61 -4.94 -20.65
N LYS A 147 -16.57 -4.06 -20.96
CA LYS A 147 -17.84 -4.42 -21.63
C LYS A 147 -17.68 -5.01 -23.03
N SER A 148 -16.73 -4.50 -23.81
CA SER A 148 -16.58 -4.82 -25.24
C SER A 148 -15.14 -5.22 -25.56
N PHE A 149 -15.00 -6.20 -26.45
CA PHE A 149 -13.71 -6.72 -26.92
C PHE A 149 -12.97 -5.63 -27.69
N PHE A 150 -12.02 -4.96 -27.04
CA PHE A 150 -11.15 -4.00 -27.72
C PHE A 150 -9.74 -4.54 -27.85
N ASN A 151 -9.28 -4.53 -29.10
CA ASN A 151 -7.88 -4.53 -29.52
C ASN A 151 -7.13 -3.25 -29.06
N LYS A 152 -7.49 -2.72 -27.89
CA LYS A 152 -6.84 -1.59 -27.23
C LYS A 152 -5.96 -2.21 -26.14
N THR A 153 -4.70 -2.42 -26.47
CA THR A 153 -3.68 -2.56 -25.42
C THR A 153 -3.69 -1.26 -24.64
N MET A 154 -4.01 -1.29 -23.35
CA MET A 154 -3.84 -0.10 -22.52
C MET A 154 -2.35 0.24 -22.47
N PRO A 155 -1.98 1.53 -22.59
CA PRO A 155 -0.62 1.94 -22.32
C PRO A 155 -0.29 1.59 -20.86
N LEU A 156 1.00 1.41 -20.58
CA LEU A 156 1.44 1.25 -19.21
C LEU A 156 1.06 2.52 -18.44
N PHE A 157 0.14 2.38 -17.49
CA PHE A 157 -0.45 3.48 -16.74
C PHE A 157 -0.60 3.05 -15.30
N ALA A 158 -0.19 3.87 -14.36
CA ALA A 158 -0.33 3.57 -12.95
C ALA A 158 -0.41 4.86 -12.12
N PRO A 159 -1.60 5.47 -12.01
CA PRO A 159 -1.79 6.65 -11.20
C PRO A 159 -1.66 6.24 -9.73
N ARG A 160 -0.75 6.92 -9.04
CA ARG A 160 -0.49 6.74 -7.62
C ARG A 160 -0.53 8.08 -6.94
N ALA A 161 -1.35 8.18 -5.90
CA ALA A 161 -1.38 9.32 -4.99
C ALA A 161 -0.79 8.96 -3.63
N TYR A 162 -0.12 9.91 -3.00
CA TYR A 162 0.30 9.82 -1.61
C TYR A 162 0.26 11.19 -0.93
N ARG A 163 0.11 11.18 0.40
CA ARG A 163 0.24 12.42 1.19
C ARG A 163 1.69 12.88 1.17
N ALA A 164 1.92 14.00 0.50
CA ALA A 164 3.16 14.74 0.60
C ALA A 164 3.06 15.67 1.80
N ASP A 165 4.11 15.71 2.61
CA ASP A 165 4.16 16.61 3.74
C ASP A 165 4.79 17.92 3.28
N ASP A 166 4.02 19.00 3.24
CA ASP A 166 4.53 20.31 2.86
C ASP A 166 4.97 21.08 4.11
N PHE A 167 6.23 20.88 4.48
CA PHE A 167 6.87 21.61 5.58
C PHE A 167 7.22 23.07 5.22
N ASN A 168 7.12 23.45 3.94
CA ASN A 168 7.54 24.75 3.44
C ASN A 168 6.34 25.64 3.05
N ASP A 169 5.13 25.31 3.51
CA ASP A 169 3.95 26.14 3.27
C ASP A 169 4.12 27.52 3.98
N PRO A 170 4.15 28.65 3.24
CA PRO A 170 4.32 29.98 3.82
C PRO A 170 3.20 30.38 4.79
N TYR A 171 2.06 29.69 4.78
CA TYR A 171 0.94 29.95 5.69
C TYR A 171 1.02 29.16 7.00
N HIS A 172 1.96 28.22 7.14
CA HIS A 172 2.10 27.36 8.32
C HIS A 172 3.35 27.70 9.14
N LEU A 173 3.22 28.70 10.01
CA LEU A 173 4.31 29.25 10.85
C LEU A 173 4.98 28.21 11.79
N GLU A 174 4.29 27.14 12.16
CA GLU A 174 4.76 26.14 13.11
C GLU A 174 5.63 25.05 12.46
N GLY A 175 5.75 25.03 11.12
CA GLY A 175 6.47 23.97 10.40
C GLY A 175 5.89 22.57 10.66
N THR A 176 4.64 22.50 11.11
CA THR A 176 3.92 21.26 11.43
C THR A 176 3.29 20.68 10.18
N SER A 177 3.29 19.34 10.10
CA SER A 177 2.66 18.62 8.99
C SER A 177 1.16 18.94 8.89
N THR A 178 0.73 19.49 7.75
CA THR A 178 -0.68 19.77 7.51
C THR A 178 -1.45 18.56 7.00
N LEU A 179 -0.76 17.51 6.52
CA LEU A 179 -1.34 16.33 5.87
C LEU A 179 -2.31 16.63 4.71
N ASN A 180 -2.31 17.88 4.20
CA ASN A 180 -3.27 18.38 3.23
C ASN A 180 -2.74 18.29 1.79
N THR A 181 -1.43 18.28 1.62
CA THR A 181 -0.81 18.20 0.30
C THR A 181 -0.81 16.75 -0.16
N ILE A 182 -1.34 16.52 -1.37
CA ILE A 182 -1.38 15.20 -2.00
C ILE A 182 -0.63 15.32 -3.32
N GLU A 183 0.37 14.47 -3.48
CA GLU A 183 1.11 14.34 -4.72
C GLU A 183 0.58 13.14 -5.48
N ALA A 184 0.33 13.31 -6.78
CA ALA A 184 -0.14 12.25 -7.66
C ALA A 184 0.75 12.15 -8.90
N ILE A 185 1.28 10.96 -9.14
CA ILE A 185 2.24 10.67 -10.21
C ILE A 185 1.77 9.45 -11.01
N ASP A 186 2.06 9.43 -12.31
CA ASP A 186 1.92 8.22 -13.12
C ASP A 186 3.21 7.40 -13.06
N LEU A 187 3.15 6.21 -12.46
CA LEU A 187 4.27 5.28 -12.44
C LEU A 187 4.45 4.55 -13.78
N GLY A 188 3.48 4.62 -14.69
CA GLY A 188 3.56 4.09 -16.05
C GLY A 188 4.37 4.97 -17.00
N ALA A 189 4.53 6.26 -16.67
CA ALA A 189 5.36 7.21 -17.41
C ALA A 189 6.86 6.99 -17.10
N ILE A 190 7.42 5.92 -17.66
CA ILE A 190 8.82 5.55 -17.44
C ILE A 190 9.75 6.34 -18.36
N PRO A 191 10.75 7.05 -17.80
CA PRO A 191 11.79 7.68 -18.59
C PRO A 191 12.64 6.64 -19.34
N LEU A 192 13.01 6.92 -20.59
CA LEU A 192 13.75 5.99 -21.46
C LEU A 192 15.14 5.60 -20.92
N ASP A 193 15.74 6.46 -20.09
CA ASP A 193 17.05 6.29 -19.48
C ASP A 193 17.02 5.42 -18.21
N THR A 194 15.85 5.17 -17.63
CA THR A 194 15.71 4.46 -16.34
C THR A 194 14.75 3.27 -16.42
N PRO A 195 15.15 2.16 -17.10
CA PRO A 195 14.32 0.96 -17.20
C PRO A 195 14.02 0.32 -15.84
N SER A 196 14.86 0.58 -14.83
CA SER A 196 14.66 0.15 -13.44
C SER A 196 13.46 0.82 -12.76
N ARG A 197 12.84 1.86 -13.36
CA ARG A 197 11.59 2.48 -12.89
C ARG A 197 10.34 1.82 -13.46
N ASN A 198 10.48 0.79 -14.28
CA ASN A 198 9.36 0.05 -14.83
C ASN A 198 8.77 -0.94 -13.83
N TYR A 199 7.59 -0.65 -13.26
CA TYR A 199 6.96 -1.52 -12.27
C TYR A 199 6.53 -2.92 -12.77
N SER A 200 6.55 -3.16 -14.08
CA SER A 200 6.34 -4.49 -14.65
C SER A 200 7.63 -5.33 -14.75
N SER A 201 8.80 -4.73 -14.51
CA SER A 201 10.10 -5.40 -14.53
C SER A 201 10.48 -5.91 -13.15
N ASP A 202 11.13 -7.07 -13.07
CA ASP A 202 11.69 -7.62 -11.83
C ASP A 202 12.74 -6.70 -11.18
N GLN A 203 13.34 -5.80 -11.97
CA GLN A 203 14.30 -4.82 -11.46
C GLN A 203 13.63 -3.74 -10.61
N TYR A 204 12.31 -3.53 -10.78
CA TYR A 204 11.59 -2.55 -10.01
C TYR A 204 11.32 -3.08 -8.62
N ARG A 205 11.89 -2.38 -7.63
CA ARG A 205 11.83 -2.74 -6.21
C ARG A 205 10.46 -2.41 -5.62
N ILE A 206 9.43 -3.10 -6.10
CA ILE A 206 8.09 -3.10 -5.55
C ILE A 206 7.85 -4.41 -4.81
N ASN A 207 6.78 -4.40 -4.06
CA ASN A 207 6.30 -5.53 -3.33
C ASN A 207 5.70 -6.60 -4.25
N GLU A 208 5.72 -7.84 -3.80
CA GLU A 208 5.37 -9.05 -4.55
C GLU A 208 3.90 -9.10 -4.99
N TRP A 209 3.06 -8.17 -4.53
CA TRP A 209 1.63 -8.15 -4.86
C TRP A 209 1.35 -7.97 -6.36
N TYR A 210 2.22 -7.30 -7.12
CA TYR A 210 2.00 -7.07 -8.55
C TYR A 210 1.94 -8.41 -9.29
N HIS A 211 2.98 -9.23 -9.12
CA HIS A 211 3.08 -10.58 -9.71
C HIS A 211 2.05 -11.57 -9.18
N HIS A 212 1.43 -11.27 -8.04
CA HIS A 212 0.37 -12.10 -7.47
C HIS A 212 -0.97 -11.93 -8.22
N TRP A 213 -1.22 -10.76 -8.80
CA TRP A 213 -2.48 -10.45 -9.50
C TRP A 213 -2.31 -10.30 -11.01
N LEU A 214 -1.17 -9.73 -11.44
CA LEU A 214 -0.89 -9.38 -12.82
C LEU A 214 0.43 -10.02 -13.29
N PRO A 215 0.50 -10.57 -14.52
CA PRO A 215 -0.60 -10.71 -15.46
C PRO A 215 -1.61 -11.76 -14.99
N ASP A 216 -2.91 -11.50 -15.19
CA ASP A 216 -3.92 -12.51 -14.96
C ASP A 216 -3.90 -13.54 -16.09
N LEU A 217 -3.39 -14.73 -15.79
CA LEU A 217 -3.23 -15.84 -16.74
C LEU A 217 -4.47 -16.75 -16.81
N THR A 218 -5.59 -16.37 -16.18
CA THR A 218 -6.82 -17.16 -16.24
C THR A 218 -7.36 -17.23 -17.67
N LYS A 219 -7.44 -18.46 -18.21
CA LYS A 219 -7.88 -18.69 -19.60
C LYS A 219 -9.40 -18.63 -19.79
N ARG A 220 -10.18 -18.79 -18.72
CA ARG A 220 -11.65 -18.81 -18.75
C ARG A 220 -12.19 -17.66 -17.91
N GLN A 221 -13.17 -16.95 -18.47
CA GLN A 221 -13.84 -15.84 -17.78
C GLN A 221 -14.84 -16.37 -16.74
N ASP A 222 -15.47 -17.52 -17.04
CA ASP A 222 -16.46 -18.17 -16.17
C ASP A 222 -15.93 -18.55 -14.78
N SER A 223 -14.61 -18.64 -14.60
CA SER A 223 -14.01 -18.89 -13.29
C SER A 223 -13.99 -17.66 -12.38
N LYS A 224 -14.31 -16.48 -12.90
CA LYS A 224 -14.32 -15.24 -12.13
C LYS A 224 -15.69 -15.00 -11.51
N THR A 225 -15.67 -14.60 -10.25
CA THR A 225 -16.87 -14.25 -9.48
C THR A 225 -17.68 -13.16 -10.18
N THR A 226 -18.98 -13.39 -10.31
CA THR A 226 -19.95 -12.43 -10.84
C THR A 226 -20.81 -11.85 -9.74
N TYR A 227 -21.16 -10.58 -9.90
CA TYR A 227 -22.08 -9.85 -9.04
C TYR A 227 -23.32 -9.49 -9.86
N THR A 228 -24.47 -9.47 -9.20
CA THR A 228 -25.75 -9.09 -9.79
C THR A 228 -26.37 -7.95 -9.00
N VAL A 229 -26.79 -6.89 -9.68
CA VAL A 229 -27.53 -5.78 -9.06
C VAL A 229 -28.86 -5.57 -9.77
N GLN A 230 -29.84 -5.14 -8.99
CA GLN A 230 -31.11 -4.64 -9.49
C GLN A 230 -31.09 -3.12 -9.37
N ILE A 231 -31.18 -2.44 -10.52
CA ILE A 231 -31.16 -0.98 -10.60
C ILE A 231 -32.57 -0.52 -10.91
N THR A 232 -33.15 0.26 -10.00
CA THR A 232 -34.42 0.94 -10.19
C THR A 232 -34.12 2.34 -10.73
N HIS A 233 -34.42 2.60 -11.99
CA HIS A 233 -34.23 3.91 -12.60
C HIS A 233 -35.31 4.88 -12.15
N TYR A 234 -35.02 6.18 -12.18
CA TYR A 234 -36.00 7.23 -11.85
C TYR A 234 -37.27 7.14 -12.71
N ASN A 235 -37.15 6.66 -13.96
CA ASN A 235 -38.26 6.48 -14.88
C ASN A 235 -39.15 5.25 -14.56
N GLY A 236 -38.91 4.57 -13.44
CA GLY A 236 -39.67 3.39 -13.01
C GLY A 236 -39.31 2.08 -13.71
N THR A 237 -38.28 2.07 -14.55
CA THR A 237 -37.76 0.87 -15.19
C THR A 237 -36.79 0.14 -14.27
N ASN A 238 -36.93 -1.19 -14.19
CA ASN A 238 -36.03 -2.05 -13.43
C ASN A 238 -35.09 -2.75 -14.40
N GLU A 239 -33.79 -2.69 -14.10
CA GLU A 239 -32.74 -3.33 -14.86
C GLU A 239 -31.97 -4.29 -13.95
N THR A 240 -31.73 -5.51 -14.41
CA THR A 240 -30.82 -6.45 -13.76
C THR A 240 -29.51 -6.46 -14.52
N PHE A 241 -28.41 -6.12 -13.84
CA PHE A 241 -27.08 -6.11 -14.45
C PHE A 241 -26.15 -7.08 -13.74
N THR A 242 -25.46 -7.90 -14.53
CA THR A 242 -24.49 -8.89 -14.06
C THR A 242 -23.11 -8.54 -14.59
N TRP A 243 -22.09 -8.53 -13.73
CA TRP A 243 -20.72 -8.20 -14.12
C TRP A 243 -19.71 -9.01 -13.31
N HIS A 244 -18.48 -9.13 -13.82
CA HIS A 244 -17.37 -9.74 -13.10
C HIS A 244 -16.76 -8.72 -12.14
N GLY A 245 -16.51 -9.11 -10.89
CA GLY A 245 -15.90 -8.21 -9.90
C GLY A 245 -14.69 -8.82 -9.23
N PRO A 246 -14.25 -8.22 -8.09
CA PRO A 246 -13.17 -8.79 -7.30
C PRO A 246 -13.54 -10.21 -6.81
N PRO A 247 -12.55 -11.06 -6.46
CA PRO A 247 -12.82 -12.41 -5.98
C PRO A 247 -13.76 -12.41 -4.77
N ALA A 248 -14.59 -13.44 -4.63
CA ALA A 248 -15.45 -13.59 -3.47
C ALA A 248 -14.62 -13.92 -2.22
N ALA A 249 -15.20 -13.68 -1.04
CA ALA A 249 -14.62 -14.09 0.23
C ALA A 249 -14.28 -15.59 0.29
N SER A 250 -15.02 -16.45 -0.43
CA SER A 250 -14.79 -17.89 -0.52
C SER A 250 -13.60 -18.29 -1.37
N ASP A 251 -13.20 -17.44 -2.32
CA ASP A 251 -12.18 -17.77 -3.30
C ASP A 251 -10.80 -17.92 -2.63
N ASN A 252 -9.88 -18.60 -3.29
CA ASN A 252 -8.48 -18.71 -2.88
C ASN A 252 -7.63 -18.13 -4.00
N PRO A 253 -6.83 -17.08 -3.75
CA PRO A 253 -6.35 -16.57 -2.45
C PRO A 253 -7.28 -15.59 -1.68
N GLY A 254 -8.52 -15.40 -2.13
CA GLY A 254 -9.50 -14.48 -1.52
C GLY A 254 -9.51 -13.10 -2.20
N PRO A 255 -10.39 -12.16 -1.78
CA PRO A 255 -10.54 -10.87 -2.44
C PRO A 255 -9.30 -9.99 -2.33
N VAL A 256 -8.61 -10.08 -1.19
CA VAL A 256 -7.60 -9.10 -0.79
C VAL A 256 -6.29 -9.77 -0.47
N LYS A 257 -5.24 -9.30 -1.12
CA LYS A 257 -3.87 -9.67 -0.80
C LYS A 257 -3.22 -8.56 -0.01
N TRP A 258 -2.87 -8.89 1.23
CA TRP A 258 -2.02 -8.05 2.06
C TRP A 258 -0.59 -8.10 1.58
N THR A 259 0.04 -6.93 1.52
CA THR A 259 1.40 -6.78 1.03
C THR A 259 2.38 -7.02 2.18
N ARG A 260 3.57 -7.55 1.89
CA ARG A 260 4.63 -7.66 2.92
C ARG A 260 5.07 -6.26 3.34
N PRO A 261 5.25 -5.91 4.62
CA PRO A 261 5.68 -4.55 4.95
C PRO A 261 7.03 -4.24 4.30
N TYR A 262 7.10 -3.14 3.56
CA TYR A 262 8.27 -2.83 2.72
C TYR A 262 8.59 -1.33 2.72
N PHE A 263 9.86 -1.01 2.48
CA PHE A 263 10.32 0.36 2.33
C PHE A 263 10.11 0.85 0.89
N ASP A 264 9.31 1.89 0.72
CA ASP A 264 8.88 2.39 -0.57
C ASP A 264 9.86 3.45 -1.11
N CYS A 265 11.00 2.95 -1.59
CA CYS A 265 12.13 3.74 -2.12
C CYS A 265 11.72 4.64 -3.31
N ASP A 266 12.27 5.86 -3.35
CA ASP A 266 12.05 6.92 -4.38
C ASP A 266 10.61 7.43 -4.53
N ARG A 267 9.69 6.95 -3.71
CA ARG A 267 8.27 7.26 -3.79
C ARG A 267 7.87 7.93 -2.48
N SER A 268 7.22 7.21 -1.58
CA SER A 268 6.90 7.78 -0.26
C SER A 268 8.10 7.83 0.70
N ASN A 269 9.20 7.11 0.41
CA ASN A 269 10.39 7.01 1.26
C ASN A 269 10.08 6.62 2.71
N LYS A 270 9.02 5.83 2.89
CA LYS A 270 8.52 5.37 4.19
C LYS A 270 8.29 3.87 4.14
N TRP A 271 8.28 3.25 5.32
CA TRP A 271 7.81 1.88 5.48
C TRP A 271 6.29 1.86 5.29
N THR A 272 5.83 0.99 4.39
CA THR A 272 4.42 0.91 4.00
C THR A 272 3.89 -0.51 4.13
N TYR A 273 2.61 -0.59 4.48
CA TYR A 273 1.83 -1.81 4.53
C TYR A 273 0.50 -1.53 3.84
N GLY A 274 0.06 -2.43 2.97
CA GLY A 274 -1.08 -2.18 2.12
C GLY A 274 -1.86 -3.44 1.79
N ALA A 275 -2.95 -3.23 1.07
CA ALA A 275 -3.82 -4.26 0.56
C ALA A 275 -4.08 -4.01 -0.91
N THR A 276 -4.19 -5.09 -1.66
CA THR A 276 -4.35 -5.06 -3.11
C THR A 276 -5.45 -6.00 -3.53
N VAL A 277 -6.22 -5.58 -4.52
CA VAL A 277 -7.40 -6.27 -5.03
C VAL A 277 -7.39 -6.13 -6.55
N PRO A 278 -7.63 -7.22 -7.31
CA PRO A 278 -7.72 -7.14 -8.76
C PRO A 278 -9.06 -6.51 -9.19
N ILE A 279 -9.05 -5.83 -10.34
CA ILE A 279 -10.20 -5.16 -10.97
C ILE A 279 -10.69 -5.96 -12.17
#